data_AF-A0A078JWW7-F1
#
_entry.id   AF-A0A078JWW7-F1
#
_cell.length_a   1.000
_cell.length_b   1.000
_cell.length_c   1.000
_cell.angle_alpha   90.00
_cell.angle_beta   90.00
_cell.angle_gamma   90.00
#
_symmetry.space_group_name_H-M   'P 1'
#
loop_
_entity.id
_entity.type
_entity.pdbx_description
1 polymer ?
#
loop_
_entity_poly.entity_id
_entity_poly.type
_entity_poly.pdbx_seq_one_letter_code
_entity_poly.pdbx_strand_id
1 'polypeptide(L)'
;PGSKVTYPIIADPNKEIIPQLNMVDPIENGPSRALHIVGPDCKIKLSFLYPSTTGRNMDEVLRALDSLLMAAKHKNKIATPVNWKPDEPVVISPAVSDEEAKKLFPQGFKTAELPSKKGYLRVADVS
;
A
#
# COMPACT_ATOMS: atom_id res chain seq x y z
N PRO A 1 -30.23 4.11 18.64
CA PRO A 1 -29.21 3.55 17.73
C PRO A 1 -28.20 4.62 17.31
N GLY A 2 -26.91 4.35 17.51
CA GLY A 2 -25.82 5.23 17.13
C GLY A 2 -24.53 4.71 17.75
N SER A 3 -23.53 4.42 16.93
CA SER A 3 -22.18 4.09 17.41
C SER A 3 -21.42 5.38 17.66
N LYS A 4 -20.71 5.46 18.79
CA LYS A 4 -19.84 6.61 19.07
C LYS A 4 -18.72 6.64 18.03
N VAL A 5 -18.65 7.70 17.24
CA VAL A 5 -17.55 7.93 16.32
C VAL A 5 -16.29 8.25 17.15
N THR A 6 -15.20 7.51 16.90
CA THR A 6 -13.94 7.61 17.66
C THR A 6 -12.83 8.33 16.89
N TYR A 7 -13.13 8.85 15.71
CA TYR A 7 -12.22 9.58 14.83
C TYR A 7 -12.81 10.94 14.44
N PRO A 8 -11.97 11.95 14.17
CA PRO A 8 -12.46 13.27 13.77
C PRO A 8 -13.10 13.24 12.37
N ILE A 9 -14.08 14.12 12.16
CA ILE A 9 -14.68 14.38 10.85
C ILE A 9 -14.41 15.85 10.52
N ILE A 10 -13.71 16.09 9.41
CA ILE A 10 -13.34 17.43 8.96
C ILE A 10 -14.53 18.06 8.20
N ALA A 11 -14.78 19.34 8.43
CA ALA A 11 -15.71 20.14 7.66
C ALA A 11 -14.94 21.01 6.64
N ASP A 12 -15.31 20.94 5.36
CA ASP A 12 -14.76 21.76 4.29
C ASP A 12 -15.89 22.53 3.55
N PRO A 13 -16.58 23.47 4.21
CA PRO A 13 -17.73 24.17 3.62
C PRO A 13 -17.34 25.05 2.42
N ASN A 14 -16.09 25.55 2.39
CA ASN A 14 -15.58 26.39 1.31
C ASN A 14 -15.02 25.58 0.13
N LYS A 15 -14.93 24.25 0.26
CA LYS A 15 -14.33 23.33 -0.73
C LYS A 15 -12.88 23.68 -1.09
N GLU A 16 -12.10 24.10 -0.10
CA GLU A 16 -10.69 24.46 -0.30
C GLU A 16 -9.78 23.22 -0.25
N ILE A 17 -10.13 22.23 0.58
CA ILE A 17 -9.32 21.03 0.80
C ILE A 17 -9.54 20.00 -0.31
N ILE A 18 -10.80 19.83 -0.75
CA ILE A 18 -11.18 18.81 -1.75
C ILE A 18 -10.34 18.91 -3.04
N PRO A 19 -10.18 20.09 -3.68
CA PRO A 19 -9.36 20.21 -4.89
C PRO A 19 -7.86 20.01 -4.62
N GLN A 20 -7.37 20.50 -3.48
CA GLN A 20 -5.95 20.39 -3.12
C GLN A 20 -5.50 18.94 -2.95
N LEU A 21 -6.40 18.07 -2.46
CA LEU A 21 -6.14 16.65 -2.28
C LEU A 21 -6.64 15.78 -3.46
N ASN A 22 -7.03 16.41 -4.57
CA ASN A 22 -7.55 15.72 -5.75
C ASN A 22 -8.74 14.79 -5.44
N MET A 23 -9.66 15.26 -4.60
CA MET A 23 -10.83 14.51 -4.14
C MET A 23 -12.13 14.92 -4.86
N VAL A 24 -12.07 15.66 -5.96
CA VAL A 24 -13.26 16.14 -6.68
C VAL A 24 -13.96 14.96 -7.37
N ASP A 25 -15.26 14.79 -7.16
CA ASP A 25 -16.05 13.81 -7.91
C ASP A 25 -16.28 14.32 -9.35
N PRO A 26 -16.11 13.48 -10.39
CA PRO A 26 -16.27 13.91 -11.77
C PRO A 26 -17.72 14.20 -12.19
N ILE A 27 -18.71 13.70 -11.43
CA ILE A 27 -20.13 13.80 -11.75
C ILE A 27 -20.84 14.71 -10.74
N GLU A 28 -20.49 14.60 -9.47
CA GLU A 28 -21.08 15.40 -8.41
C GLU A 28 -20.22 16.64 -8.08
N ASN A 29 -20.87 17.75 -7.72
CA ASN A 29 -20.17 18.96 -7.25
C ASN A 29 -19.73 18.81 -5.77
N GLY A 30 -19.21 17.65 -5.40
CA GLY A 30 -18.87 17.23 -4.03
C GLY A 30 -17.62 16.35 -3.97
N PRO A 31 -17.21 15.88 -2.77
CA PRO A 31 -16.06 15.01 -2.65
C PRO A 31 -16.38 13.61 -3.17
N SER A 32 -15.47 13.08 -3.98
CA SER A 32 -15.38 11.65 -4.28
C SER A 32 -15.07 10.85 -3.00
N ARG A 33 -15.14 9.51 -3.09
CA ARG A 33 -14.79 8.60 -1.99
C ARG A 33 -13.28 8.35 -1.94
N ALA A 34 -12.50 9.44 -1.90
CA ALA A 34 -11.05 9.37 -1.80
C ALA A 34 -10.59 8.79 -0.46
N LEU A 35 -9.45 8.10 -0.48
CA LEU A 35 -8.72 7.66 0.70
C LEU A 35 -7.23 7.86 0.46
N HIS A 36 -6.55 8.53 1.39
CA HIS A 36 -5.09 8.65 1.38
C HIS A 36 -4.52 8.00 2.63
N ILE A 37 -3.47 7.19 2.45
CA ILE A 37 -2.62 6.71 3.54
C ILE A 37 -1.40 7.63 3.58
N VAL A 38 -1.20 8.32 4.69
CA VAL A 38 -0.11 9.28 4.89
C VAL A 38 0.92 8.70 5.85
N GLY A 39 2.18 8.72 5.45
CA GLY A 39 3.28 8.25 6.29
C GLY A 39 3.67 9.27 7.37
N PRO A 40 4.51 8.87 8.34
CA PRO A 40 5.01 9.76 9.39
C PRO A 40 5.87 10.91 8.87
N ASP A 41 6.34 10.82 7.62
CA ASP A 41 7.05 11.88 6.89
C ASP A 41 6.12 12.87 6.19
N CYS A 42 4.81 12.84 6.52
CA CYS A 42 3.75 13.66 5.92
C CYS A 42 3.62 13.50 4.39
N LYS A 43 4.12 12.38 3.84
CA LYS A 43 3.98 12.07 2.41
C LYS A 43 2.86 11.06 2.20
N ILE A 44 2.07 11.28 1.15
CA ILE A 44 1.09 10.31 0.67
C ILE A 44 1.84 9.07 0.20
N LYS A 45 1.49 7.91 0.78
CA LYS A 45 2.07 6.60 0.44
C LYS A 45 1.20 5.85 -0.55
N LEU A 46 -0.11 6.03 -0.45
CA LEU A 46 -1.08 5.37 -1.30
C LEU A 46 -2.37 6.19 -1.34
N SER A 47 -3.02 6.21 -2.50
CA SER A 47 -4.30 6.87 -2.72
C SER A 47 -5.27 5.93 -3.44
N PHE A 48 -6.51 5.90 -2.97
CA PHE A 48 -7.64 5.32 -3.67
C PHE A 48 -8.61 6.43 -4.07
N LEU A 49 -9.08 6.40 -5.31
CA LEU A 49 -10.08 7.34 -5.82
C LEU A 49 -11.28 6.56 -6.35
N TYR A 50 -12.36 6.55 -5.58
CA TYR A 50 -13.61 5.89 -5.91
C TYR A 50 -14.67 6.97 -6.19
N PRO A 51 -15.52 6.83 -7.22
CA PRO A 51 -16.64 7.74 -7.42
C PRO A 51 -17.67 7.61 -6.29
N SER A 52 -18.55 8.60 -6.13
CA SER A 52 -19.64 8.59 -5.13
C SER A 52 -20.53 7.34 -5.23
N THR A 53 -20.64 6.75 -6.42
CA THR A 53 -21.46 5.57 -6.75
C THR A 53 -20.85 4.24 -6.32
N THR A 54 -19.54 4.17 -6.07
CA THR A 54 -18.84 2.91 -5.76
C THR A 54 -18.32 2.91 -4.34
N GLY A 55 -18.89 2.05 -3.48
CA GLY A 55 -18.40 1.85 -2.12
C GLY A 55 -16.96 1.34 -2.07
N ARG A 56 -16.21 1.74 -1.03
CA ARG A 56 -14.83 1.28 -0.79
C ARG A 56 -14.81 -0.16 -0.27
N ASN A 57 -13.76 -0.89 -0.64
CA ASN A 57 -13.42 -2.15 0.03
C ASN A 57 -12.44 -1.87 1.18
N MET A 58 -12.89 -2.01 2.43
CA MET A 58 -12.02 -1.75 3.59
C MET A 58 -11.01 -2.87 3.84
N ASP A 59 -11.27 -4.10 3.39
CA ASP A 59 -10.29 -5.19 3.49
C ASP A 59 -9.06 -4.88 2.63
N GLU A 60 -9.26 -4.28 1.45
CA GLU A 60 -8.16 -3.83 0.60
C GLU A 60 -7.38 -2.68 1.22
N VAL A 61 -8.07 -1.76 1.91
CA VAL A 61 -7.40 -0.66 2.64
C VAL A 61 -6.49 -1.22 3.74
N LEU A 62 -6.97 -2.19 4.52
CA LEU A 62 -6.17 -2.85 5.55
C LEU A 62 -5.00 -3.64 4.96
N ARG A 63 -5.25 -4.44 3.91
CA ARG A 63 -4.20 -5.21 3.22
C ARG A 63 -3.11 -4.31 2.63
N ALA A 64 -3.49 -3.18 2.03
CA ALA A 64 -2.56 -2.19 1.50
C ALA A 64 -1.77 -1.49 2.62
N LEU A 65 -2.40 -1.19 3.76
CA LEU A 65 -1.70 -0.66 4.93
C LEU A 65 -0.67 -1.66 5.47
N ASP A 66 -1.03 -2.93 5.60
CA ASP A 66 -0.11 -3.99 6.04
C ASP A 66 1.07 -4.15 5.08
N SER A 67 0.83 -4.07 3.77
CA SER A 67 1.88 -4.06 2.74
C SER A 67 2.84 -2.88 2.91
N LEU A 68 2.32 -1.66 3.11
CA LEU A 68 3.14 -0.47 3.34
C LEU A 68 3.99 -0.59 4.61
N LEU A 69 3.41 -1.10 5.69
CA LEU A 69 4.12 -1.33 6.95
C LEU A 69 5.18 -2.44 6.81
N MET A 70 4.88 -3.50 6.08
CA MET A 70 5.81 -4.60 5.80
C MET A 70 7.01 -4.13 5.00
N ALA A 71 6.78 -3.35 3.93
CA ALA A 71 7.84 -2.74 3.14
C ALA A 71 8.70 -1.79 3.98
N ALA A 72 8.06 -0.94 4.81
CA ALA A 72 8.74 -0.01 5.71
C ALA A 72 9.61 -0.74 6.75
N LYS A 73 9.12 -1.83 7.37
CA LYS A 73 9.87 -2.67 8.32
C LYS A 73 11.17 -3.21 7.71
N HIS A 74 11.14 -3.51 6.41
CA HIS A 74 12.29 -4.02 5.65
C HIS A 74 13.04 -2.92 4.90
N LYS A 75 12.88 -1.65 5.27
CA LYS A 75 13.56 -0.49 4.65
C LYS A 75 13.38 -0.46 3.12
N ASN A 76 12.19 -0.82 2.64
CA ASN A 76 11.82 -0.91 1.22
C ASN A 76 12.69 -1.86 0.39
N LYS A 77 13.31 -2.87 1.03
CA LYS A 77 14.10 -3.92 0.35
C LYS A 77 13.26 -5.10 -0.14
N ILE A 78 11.96 -5.08 0.18
CA ILE A 78 10.97 -6.06 -0.27
C ILE A 78 9.77 -5.36 -0.88
N ALA A 79 9.01 -6.11 -1.66
CA ALA A 79 7.70 -5.74 -2.18
C ALA A 79 6.71 -6.89 -1.97
N THR A 80 5.44 -6.57 -1.73
CA THR A 80 4.38 -7.57 -1.66
C THR A 80 3.84 -7.86 -3.06
N PRO A 81 3.71 -9.14 -3.49
CA PRO A 81 3.20 -9.48 -4.81
C PRO A 81 1.71 -9.16 -5.00
N VAL A 82 1.21 -9.42 -6.21
CA VAL A 82 -0.22 -9.28 -6.53
C VAL A 82 -1.07 -10.13 -5.58
N ASN A 83 -2.18 -9.57 -5.10
CA ASN A 83 -3.12 -10.21 -4.16
C ASN A 83 -2.51 -10.66 -2.82
N TRP A 84 -1.29 -10.20 -2.49
CA TRP A 84 -0.59 -10.60 -1.27
C TRP A 84 -1.42 -10.36 -0.01
N LYS A 85 -1.39 -11.32 0.90
CA LYS A 85 -1.96 -11.23 2.25
C LYS A 85 -0.86 -11.38 3.32
N PRO A 86 -1.12 -10.91 4.56
CA PRO A 86 -0.25 -11.22 5.69
C PRO A 86 0.09 -12.71 5.74
N ASP A 87 1.32 -13.02 6.14
CA ASP A 87 1.91 -14.37 6.19
C ASP A 87 2.19 -15.02 4.82
N GLU A 88 1.89 -14.36 3.70
CA GLU A 88 2.32 -14.83 2.38
C GLU A 88 3.75 -14.34 2.03
N PRO A 89 4.46 -15.07 1.15
CA PRO A 89 5.81 -14.70 0.73
C PRO A 89 5.88 -13.33 0.05
N VAL A 90 7.01 -12.64 0.23
CA VAL A 90 7.30 -11.36 -0.41
C VAL A 90 8.34 -11.50 -1.51
N VAL A 91 8.46 -10.48 -2.35
CA VAL A 91 9.48 -10.39 -3.39
C VAL A 91 10.61 -9.51 -2.92
N ILE A 92 11.85 -9.98 -3.03
CA ILE A 92 13.04 -9.17 -2.75
C ILE A 92 13.22 -8.15 -3.87
N SER A 93 13.38 -6.87 -3.51
CA SER A 93 13.59 -5.80 -4.48
C SER A 93 14.77 -6.12 -5.40
N PRO A 94 14.67 -5.91 -6.74
CA PRO A 94 15.78 -6.15 -7.67
C PRO A 94 17.05 -5.35 -7.36
N ALA A 95 16.95 -4.26 -6.61
CA ALA A 95 18.08 -3.42 -6.21
C ALA A 95 18.95 -4.04 -5.10
N VAL A 96 18.45 -5.06 -4.40
CA VAL A 96 19.18 -5.75 -3.31
C VAL A 96 20.14 -6.76 -3.92
N SER A 97 21.42 -6.73 -3.53
CA SER A 97 22.40 -7.72 -4.01
C SER A 97 22.13 -9.11 -3.43
N ASP A 98 22.66 -10.17 -4.01
CA ASP A 98 22.47 -11.52 -3.48
C ASP A 98 23.16 -11.73 -2.12
N GLU A 99 24.28 -11.05 -1.88
CA GLU A 99 24.96 -11.05 -0.57
C GLU A 99 24.10 -10.38 0.50
N GLU A 100 23.45 -9.27 0.15
CA GLU A 100 22.55 -8.58 1.05
C GLU A 100 21.26 -9.37 1.28
N ALA A 101 20.70 -9.97 0.22
CA ALA A 101 19.52 -10.84 0.32
C ALA A 101 19.77 -12.02 1.26
N LYS A 102 20.95 -12.67 1.17
CA LYS A 102 21.34 -13.76 2.09
C LYS A 102 21.46 -13.32 3.55
N LYS A 103 21.83 -12.04 3.80
CA LYS A 103 21.86 -11.47 5.16
C LYS A 103 20.48 -11.15 5.69
N LEU A 104 19.58 -10.67 4.81
CA LEU A 104 18.20 -10.33 5.16
C LEU A 104 17.34 -11.57 5.37
N PHE A 105 17.58 -12.62 4.58
CA PHE A 105 16.85 -13.88 4.58
C PHE A 105 17.81 -15.05 4.81
N PRO A 106 18.32 -15.26 6.05
CA PRO A 106 19.23 -16.36 6.37
C PRO A 106 18.59 -17.75 6.17
N GLN A 107 17.26 -17.84 6.22
CA GLN A 107 16.47 -19.02 5.87
C GLN A 107 16.49 -19.36 4.37
N GLY A 108 16.99 -18.44 3.53
CA GLY A 108 17.05 -18.57 2.09
C GLY A 108 15.87 -17.92 1.36
N PHE A 109 15.99 -17.87 0.04
CA PHE A 109 14.98 -17.34 -0.88
C PHE A 109 15.01 -18.14 -2.19
N LYS A 110 13.89 -18.14 -2.92
CA LYS A 110 13.74 -18.85 -4.20
C LYS A 110 13.84 -17.85 -5.35
N THR A 111 14.71 -18.13 -6.32
CA THR A 111 14.81 -17.36 -7.57
C THR A 111 14.09 -18.12 -8.67
N ALA A 112 13.09 -17.50 -9.30
CA ALA A 112 12.38 -18.12 -10.42
C ALA A 112 13.23 -18.11 -11.69
N GLU A 113 13.25 -19.23 -12.42
CA GLU A 113 13.85 -19.28 -13.75
C GLU A 113 12.92 -18.64 -14.78
N LEU A 114 13.42 -17.63 -15.47
CA LEU A 114 12.68 -16.86 -16.47
C LEU A 114 13.33 -17.01 -17.84
N PRO A 115 12.58 -16.91 -18.95
CA PRO A 115 13.15 -16.93 -20.31
C PRO A 115 14.24 -15.88 -20.56
N SER A 116 14.19 -14.77 -19.81
CA SER A 116 15.19 -13.69 -19.86
C SER A 116 16.54 -14.06 -19.24
N LYS A 117 16.62 -15.18 -18.50
CA LYS A 117 17.78 -15.63 -17.69
C LYS A 117 18.21 -14.62 -16.62
N LYS A 118 17.37 -13.64 -16.29
CA LYS A 118 17.63 -12.67 -15.22
C LYS A 118 17.03 -13.15 -13.90
N GLY A 119 17.81 -13.11 -12.82
CA GLY A 119 17.41 -13.55 -11.47
C GLY A 119 16.67 -12.50 -10.63
N TYR A 120 15.87 -11.63 -11.24
CA TYR A 120 15.22 -10.53 -10.49
C TYR A 120 13.99 -10.99 -9.68
N LEU A 121 13.34 -12.08 -10.07
CA LEU A 121 12.15 -12.60 -9.38
C LEU A 121 12.60 -13.53 -8.24
N ARG A 122 12.86 -12.92 -7.08
CA ARG A 122 13.30 -13.60 -5.86
C ARG A 122 12.21 -13.54 -4.81
N VAL A 123 11.74 -14.68 -4.33
CA VAL A 123 10.64 -14.81 -3.36
C VAL A 123 11.19 -15.34 -2.03
N ALA A 124 10.80 -14.71 -0.93
CA ALA A 124 11.25 -15.07 0.41
C ALA A 124 10.11 -15.01 1.43
N ASP A 125 10.18 -15.87 2.44
CA ASP A 125 9.26 -15.86 3.57
C ASP A 125 9.71 -14.81 4.59
N VAL A 126 8.75 -14.07 5.17
CA VAL A 126 8.99 -13.00 6.15
C VAL A 126 8.59 -13.50 7.54
N SER A 127 9.39 -14.41 8.09
CA SER A 127 9.28 -14.82 9.50
C SER A 127 9.89 -13.78 10.42
#